data_AF-A0A5S4GA84-F1
#
_entry.id   AF-A0A5S4GA84-F1
#
_cell.length_a   1.000
_cell.length_b   1.000
_cell.length_c   1.000
_cell.angle_alpha   90.00
_cell.angle_beta   90.00
_cell.angle_gamma   90.00
#
_symmetry.space_group_name_H-M   'P 1'
#
loop_
_entity.id
_entity.type
_entity.pdbx_description
1 polymer ?
#
loop_
_entity_poly.entity_id
_entity_poly.type
_entity_poly.pdbx_seq_one_letter_code
_entity_poly.pdbx_strand_id
1 'polypeptide(L)'
;MLEIGIDSTHTDVLAAINALGWPPGGRVDISQWLTPLTQEGYHVSPLVKRALSSLGGLIVEPVNSDGPNFSNDEPLNFDPMLTGSGQRELAQEVEVILDGIYFPIGE
;
A
#
# COMPACT_ATOMS: atom_id res chain seq x y z
N MET A 1 5.05 -20.42 3.76
CA MET A 1 4.16 -19.42 3.17
C MET A 1 4.52 -18.10 3.84
N LEU A 2 5.06 -17.12 3.11
CA LEU A 2 5.43 -15.82 3.70
C LEU A 2 4.15 -14.97 3.81
N GLU A 3 3.66 -14.81 5.04
CA GLU A 3 2.74 -13.73 5.37
C GLU A 3 3.54 -12.43 5.43
N ILE A 4 2.98 -11.34 4.89
CA ILE A 4 3.53 -10.00 5.18
C ILE A 4 3.02 -9.68 6.58
N GLY A 5 3.82 -10.07 7.57
CA GLY A 5 3.56 -9.84 8.98
C GLY A 5 4.05 -8.45 9.40
N ILE A 6 3.13 -7.63 9.91
CA ILE A 6 3.47 -6.38 10.59
C ILE A 6 4.01 -6.63 12.01
N ASP A 7 3.92 -7.86 12.50
CA ASP A 7 4.35 -8.33 13.83
C ASP A 7 5.84 -8.15 14.12
N SER A 8 6.66 -7.94 13.08
CA SER A 8 8.08 -7.62 13.18
C SER A 8 8.41 -6.12 13.16
N THR A 9 7.40 -5.24 13.08
CA THR A 9 7.59 -3.78 13.10
C THR A 9 7.79 -3.23 14.52
N HIS A 10 8.26 -1.99 14.62
CA HIS A 10 8.46 -1.32 15.91
C HIS A 10 7.16 -1.28 16.72
N THR A 11 7.23 -1.43 18.04
CA THR A 11 6.04 -1.55 18.90
C THR A 11 5.09 -0.35 18.78
N ASP A 12 5.61 0.84 18.52
CA ASP A 12 4.79 2.05 18.30
C ASP A 12 3.96 1.97 17.01
N VAL A 13 4.50 1.36 15.95
CA VAL A 13 3.79 1.13 14.69
C VAL A 13 2.68 0.10 14.91
N LEU A 14 2.97 -0.97 15.65
CA LEU A 14 1.97 -1.95 16.05
C LEU A 14 0.85 -1.32 16.90
N ALA A 15 1.19 -0.43 17.83
CA ALA A 15 0.21 0.27 18.65
C ALA A 15 -0.68 1.19 17.81
N ALA A 16 -0.11 1.94 16.86
CA ALA A 16 -0.86 2.78 15.94
C ALA A 16 -1.81 1.96 15.06
N ILE A 17 -1.33 0.87 14.45
CA ILE A 17 -2.17 0.00 13.60
C ILE A 17 -3.30 -0.66 14.41
N ASN A 18 -3.01 -1.13 15.63
CA ASN A 18 -4.03 -1.70 16.51
C ASN A 18 -5.08 -0.66 16.93
N ALA A 19 -4.67 0.59 17.20
CA ALA A 19 -5.58 1.68 17.55
C ALA A 19 -6.56 2.03 16.42
N LEU A 20 -6.17 1.80 15.17
CA LEU A 20 -7.04 1.95 13.98
C LEU A 20 -8.05 0.81 13.83
N GLY A 21 -8.01 -0.20 14.71
CA GLY A 21 -8.89 -1.35 14.63
C GLY A 21 -8.56 -2.28 13.46
N TRP A 22 -7.33 -2.24 12.94
CA TRP A 22 -6.85 -3.13 11.89
C TRP A 22 -6.25 -4.40 12.52
N PRO A 23 -6.99 -5.52 12.63
CA PRO A 23 -6.49 -6.68 13.34
C PRO A 23 -5.35 -7.35 12.56
N PRO A 24 -4.31 -7.86 13.24
CA PRO A 24 -3.31 -8.72 12.62
C PRO A 24 -3.98 -9.91 11.91
N GLY A 25 -3.64 -10.13 10.64
CA GLY A 25 -4.20 -11.23 9.85
C GLY A 25 -5.59 -10.98 9.26
N GLY A 26 -6.16 -9.78 9.44
CA GLY A 26 -7.34 -9.33 8.69
C GLY A 26 -7.10 -9.41 7.17
N ARG A 27 -8.12 -9.82 6.42
CA ARG A 27 -8.07 -9.83 4.95
C ARG A 27 -9.18 -8.98 4.36
N VAL A 28 -8.81 -8.12 3.41
CA VAL A 28 -9.75 -7.29 2.66
C VAL A 28 -9.99 -7.85 1.26
N ASP A 29 -11.17 -7.57 0.70
CA ASP A 29 -11.41 -7.84 -0.72
C ASP A 29 -10.67 -6.80 -1.58
N ILE A 30 -9.82 -7.32 -2.47
CA ILE A 30 -8.94 -6.54 -3.35
C ILE A 30 -9.50 -6.39 -4.76
N SER A 31 -10.65 -6.99 -5.06
CA SER A 31 -11.27 -6.97 -6.39
C SER A 31 -11.51 -5.55 -6.91
N GLN A 32 -11.84 -4.62 -6.00
CA GLN A 32 -12.05 -3.20 -6.26
C GLN A 32 -10.83 -2.49 -6.85
N TRP A 33 -9.62 -2.93 -6.52
CA TRP A 33 -8.36 -2.33 -7.01
C TRP A 33 -7.79 -3.10 -8.19
N LEU A 34 -7.75 -4.43 -8.10
CA LEU A 34 -7.11 -5.25 -9.12
C LEU A 34 -7.81 -5.14 -10.48
N THR A 35 -9.14 -5.08 -10.49
CA THR A 35 -9.92 -5.04 -11.73
C THR A 35 -9.60 -3.81 -12.58
N PRO A 36 -9.75 -2.56 -12.08
CA PRO A 36 -9.43 -1.37 -12.87
C PRO A 36 -7.95 -1.29 -13.24
N LEU A 37 -7.03 -1.56 -12.30
CA LEU A 37 -5.59 -1.45 -12.58
C LEU A 37 -5.12 -2.51 -13.60
N THR A 38 -5.70 -3.71 -13.60
CA THR A 38 -5.40 -4.69 -14.65
C THR A 38 -5.94 -4.23 -16.01
N GLN A 39 -7.11 -3.59 -16.04
CA GLN A 39 -7.66 -3.01 -17.27
C GLN A 39 -6.80 -1.87 -17.82
N GLU A 40 -6.14 -1.12 -16.94
CA GLU A 40 -5.13 -0.12 -17.29
C GLU A 40 -3.79 -0.72 -17.73
N GLY A 41 -3.62 -2.04 -17.62
CA GLY A 41 -2.42 -2.75 -18.10
C GLY A 41 -1.34 -2.94 -17.04
N TYR A 42 -1.66 -2.80 -15.75
CA TYR A 42 -0.77 -3.24 -14.67
C TYR A 42 -0.74 -4.76 -14.53
N HIS A 43 0.44 -5.30 -14.20
CA HIS A 43 0.60 -6.73 -14.00
C HIS A 43 0.47 -7.13 -12.53
N VAL A 44 -0.55 -7.93 -12.22
CA VAL A 44 -0.80 -8.38 -10.85
C VAL A 44 0.01 -9.63 -10.52
N SER A 45 1.00 -9.49 -9.64
CA SER A 45 1.76 -10.63 -9.12
C SER A 45 1.10 -11.26 -7.88
N PRO A 46 1.47 -12.51 -7.51
CA PRO A 46 1.03 -13.09 -6.25
C PRO A 46 1.41 -12.27 -5.01
N LEU A 47 2.51 -11.50 -5.07
CA LEU A 47 2.93 -10.63 -3.98
C LEU A 47 1.99 -9.44 -3.82
N VAL A 48 1.59 -8.82 -4.92
CA VAL A 48 0.59 -7.73 -4.94
C VAL A 48 -0.70 -8.17 -4.28
N LYS A 49 -1.22 -9.35 -4.66
CA LYS A 49 -2.44 -9.91 -4.07
C LYS A 49 -2.32 -10.06 -2.55
N ARG A 50 -1.17 -10.54 -2.07
CA ARG A 50 -0.94 -10.70 -0.62
C ARG A 50 -0.86 -9.35 0.07
N ALA A 51 -0.03 -8.42 -0.43
CA ALA A 51 0.14 -7.09 0.14
C ALA A 51 -1.21 -6.36 0.25
N LEU A 52 -1.96 -6.26 -0.85
CA LEU A 52 -3.25 -5.59 -0.84
C LEU A 52 -4.29 -6.33 0.00
N SER A 53 -4.25 -7.66 0.05
CA SER A 53 -5.20 -8.41 0.91
C SER A 53 -4.95 -8.15 2.39
N SER A 54 -3.72 -7.83 2.79
CA SER A 54 -3.33 -7.61 4.18
C SER A 54 -3.41 -6.14 4.59
N LEU A 55 -3.09 -5.23 3.67
CA LEU A 55 -2.85 -3.81 3.97
C LEU A 55 -3.78 -2.87 3.21
N GLY A 56 -4.45 -3.32 2.14
CA GLY A 56 -5.21 -2.43 1.29
C GLY A 56 -6.32 -1.70 2.07
N GLY A 57 -6.40 -0.38 1.90
CA GLY A 57 -7.33 0.49 2.61
C GLY A 57 -6.90 0.87 4.04
N LEU A 58 -5.72 0.41 4.51
CA LEU A 58 -5.13 0.88 5.75
C LEU A 58 -4.64 2.32 5.56
N ILE A 59 -5.04 3.19 6.48
CA ILE A 59 -4.59 4.58 6.56
C ILE A 59 -3.91 4.76 7.91
N VAL A 60 -2.62 5.10 7.92
CA VAL A 60 -1.85 5.35 9.15
C VAL A 60 -1.61 6.84 9.30
N GLU A 61 -2.31 7.44 10.26
CA GLU A 61 -2.14 8.85 10.62
C GLU A 61 -0.82 9.09 11.37
N PRO A 62 -0.12 10.21 11.12
CA PRO A 62 1.06 10.59 11.89
C PRO A 62 0.70 10.82 13.37
N VAL A 63 1.26 10.01 14.27
CA VAL A 63 1.06 10.13 15.73
C VAL A 63 1.86 11.27 16.38
N ASN A 64 2.83 11.84 15.67
CA ASN A 64 3.66 12.95 16.13
C ASN A 64 3.74 14.03 15.05
N SER A 65 2.59 14.63 14.71
CA SER A 65 2.47 15.77 13.79
C SER A 65 3.12 17.04 14.34
N ASP A 66 3.35 17.11 15.65
CA ASP A 66 4.06 18.22 16.28
C ASP A 66 5.59 18.11 16.06
N GLY A 67 6.10 18.76 15.01
CA GLY A 67 7.53 18.93 14.76
C GLY A 67 7.98 18.58 13.33
N PRO A 68 9.26 18.73 12.98
CA PRO A 68 9.74 18.58 11.59
C PRO A 68 9.78 17.13 11.08
N ASN A 69 9.30 16.15 11.86
CA ASN A 69 9.38 14.73 11.51
C ASN A 69 8.37 14.34 10.43
N PHE A 70 7.26 15.08 10.31
CA PHE A 70 6.26 14.95 9.26
C PHE A 70 6.02 16.33 8.67
N SER A 71 6.60 16.61 7.50
CA SER A 71 6.58 17.95 6.90
C SER A 71 5.27 18.30 6.18
N ASN A 72 4.38 17.34 5.96
CA ASN A 72 3.12 17.51 5.22
C ASN A 72 1.88 16.97 5.94
N ASP A 73 2.01 16.39 7.14
CA ASP A 73 0.90 15.72 7.86
C ASP A 73 0.13 14.68 7.02
N GLU A 74 0.72 14.18 5.93
CA GLU A 74 0.02 13.25 5.04
C GLU A 74 0.00 11.86 5.66
N PRO A 75 -1.18 11.21 5.69
CA PRO A 75 -1.27 9.85 6.16
C PRO A 75 -0.62 8.89 5.16
N LEU A 76 -0.01 7.83 5.68
CA LEU A 76 0.40 6.71 4.83
C LEU A 76 -0.85 5.94 4.40
N ASN A 77 -1.14 5.88 3.11
CA ASN A 77 -2.37 5.28 2.59
C ASN A 77 -2.08 4.11 1.64
N PHE A 78 -2.53 2.92 2.02
CA PHE A 78 -2.46 1.73 1.18
C PHE A 78 -3.65 1.67 0.20
N ASP A 79 -3.78 2.69 -0.65
CA ASP A 79 -4.75 2.73 -1.74
C ASP A 79 -4.01 2.77 -3.10
N PRO A 80 -3.97 1.65 -3.84
CA PRO A 80 -3.27 1.59 -5.12
C PRO A 80 -3.93 2.42 -6.22
N MET A 81 -5.17 2.91 -6.02
CA MET A 81 -5.84 3.77 -7.00
C MET A 81 -5.28 5.19 -6.98
N LEU A 82 -4.87 5.71 -5.82
CA LEU A 82 -4.33 7.06 -5.68
C LEU A 82 -3.03 7.23 -6.48
N THR A 83 -2.15 6.24 -6.38
CA THR A 83 -0.86 6.19 -7.08
C THR A 83 -0.95 5.62 -8.49
N GLY A 84 -1.90 4.72 -8.76
CA GLY A 84 -1.91 3.91 -9.97
C GLY A 84 -2.81 4.39 -11.11
N SER A 85 -4.00 4.87 -10.76
CA SER A 85 -5.07 5.12 -11.72
C SER A 85 -4.72 6.26 -12.67
N GLY A 86 -4.76 5.99 -13.98
CA GLY A 86 -4.39 6.95 -15.02
C GLY A 86 -2.89 7.25 -15.09
N GLN A 87 -2.06 6.57 -14.29
CA GLN A 87 -0.60 6.76 -14.23
C GLN A 87 0.18 5.68 -14.99
N ARG A 88 -0.50 4.86 -15.82
CA ARG A 88 0.14 3.71 -16.48
C ARG A 88 1.35 4.11 -17.33
N GLU A 89 1.26 5.22 -18.07
CA GLU A 89 2.35 5.72 -18.92
C GLU A 89 3.58 6.06 -18.08
N LEU A 90 3.41 6.80 -16.98
CA LEU A 90 4.48 7.10 -16.04
C LEU A 90 5.08 5.84 -15.42
N ALA A 91 4.24 4.88 -15.00
CA ALA A 91 4.72 3.60 -14.47
C ALA A 91 5.57 2.84 -15.51
N GLN A 92 5.21 2.92 -16.79
CA GLN A 92 5.96 2.33 -17.91
C GLN A 92 7.35 2.93 -18.06
N GLU A 93 7.49 4.25 -17.88
CA GLU A 93 8.79 4.91 -17.89
C GLU A 93 9.67 4.41 -16.73
N VAL A 94 9.10 4.26 -15.54
CA VAL A 94 9.79 3.70 -14.37
C VAL A 94 10.22 2.25 -14.61
N GLU A 95 9.34 1.42 -15.18
CA GLU A 95 9.63 0.02 -15.56
C GLU A 95 10.83 -0.07 -16.51
N VAL A 96 10.92 0.82 -17.50
CA VAL A 96 12.05 0.90 -18.44
C VAL A 96 13.34 1.32 -17.75
N ILE A 97 13.28 2.33 -16.88
CA ILE A 97 14.48 2.87 -16.20
C ILE A 97 15.06 1.85 -15.21
N LEU A 98 14.19 1.17 -14.47
CA LEU A 98 14.59 0.26 -13.41
C LEU A 98 14.69 -1.21 -13.86
N ASP A 99 14.38 -1.52 -15.12
CA ASP A 99 14.35 -2.87 -15.69
C ASP A 99 13.48 -3.83 -14.85
N GLY A 100 12.20 -3.48 -14.71
CA GLY A 100 11.29 -4.19 -13.82
C GLY A 100 9.82 -4.08 -14.22
N ILE A 101 8.97 -4.81 -13.48
CA ILE A 101 7.52 -4.71 -13.59
C ILE A 101 7.01 -4.30 -12.22
N TYR A 102 6.30 -3.17 -12.17
CA TYR A 102 5.89 -2.56 -10.92
C TYR A 102 4.37 -2.47 -10.84
N PHE A 103 3.88 -2.54 -9.61
CA PHE A 103 2.47 -2.41 -9.33
C PHE A 103 2.30 -1.38 -8.20
N PRO A 104 1.38 -0.42 -8.34
CA PRO A 104 1.12 0.59 -7.32
C PRO A 104 0.50 -0.05 -6.08
N ILE A 105 0.97 0.29 -4.88
CA ILE A 105 0.49 -0.30 -3.61
C ILE A 105 -0.16 0.74 -2.70
N GLY A 106 0.25 2.00 -2.79
CA GLY A 106 -0.20 3.11 -1.96
C GLY A 106 0.64 4.37 -2.17
N GLU A 107 0.23 5.46 -1.55
CA GLU A 107 0.88 6.78 -1.53
C GLU A 107 1.26 7.16 -0.08
#